data_AF-A0A2V9FQJ5-F1
#
_entry.id   AF-A0A2V9FQJ5-F1
#
_cell.length_a   1.000
_cell.length_b   1.000
_cell.length_c   1.000
_cell.angle_alpha   90.00
_cell.angle_beta   90.00
_cell.angle_gamma   90.00
#
_symmetry.space_group_name_H-M   'P 1'
#
loop_
_entity.id
_entity.type
_entity.pdbx_description
1 polymer ?
#
loop_
_entity_poly.entity_id
_entity_poly.type
_entity_poly.pdbx_seq_one_letter_code
_entity_poly.pdbx_strand_id
1 'polypeptide(L)'
;MQSVKEELLRKVRMAAKVRVVRTASRLALTIQNANGSKTPAPASVRVRPSPMSGLDQRFPIVVLAASTGGPATVMRIAPGFTGDFPAAVILVQHMPAAFTTQYATQLAEFTGIRVKEAEANESLQPGTLYICPGGQHLRITPTGRIQLDGTSGRINGYLPSIDATMESVAAFAGPLSIAGILTGMGNDGAQGAKAIKTAGGLVLAQDEATSVIFGMPAEAIKTGAVDQVLSIDDIYPAIEKRVLGICRTTPAGVR
;
A
#
# COMPACT_ATOMS: atom_id res chain seq x y z
N MET A 1 -29.60 -2.32 12.64
CA MET A 1 -28.47 -1.72 13.39
C MET A 1 -27.67 -2.76 14.21
N GLN A 2 -27.67 -4.05 13.81
CA GLN A 2 -27.02 -5.15 14.56
C GLN A 2 -25.63 -5.56 14.01
N SER A 3 -25.23 -5.16 12.79
CA SER A 3 -24.04 -5.74 12.13
C SER A 3 -22.68 -5.19 12.61
N VAL A 4 -22.57 -3.91 12.96
CA VAL A 4 -21.26 -3.30 13.30
C VAL A 4 -20.72 -3.82 14.63
N LYS A 5 -21.59 -4.00 15.63
CA LYS A 5 -21.21 -4.55 16.94
C LYS A 5 -20.71 -5.99 16.81
N GLU A 6 -21.39 -6.82 16.03
CA GLU A 6 -21.02 -8.22 15.82
C GLU A 6 -19.73 -8.35 15.02
N GLU A 7 -19.52 -7.49 14.03
CA GLU A 7 -18.30 -7.47 13.23
C GLU A 7 -17.09 -7.01 14.06
N LEU A 8 -17.24 -5.97 14.88
CA LEU A 8 -16.20 -5.52 15.80
C LEU A 8 -15.88 -6.59 16.85
N LEU A 9 -16.92 -7.23 17.43
CA LEU A 9 -16.73 -8.33 18.39
C LEU A 9 -16.03 -9.53 17.74
N ARG A 10 -16.36 -9.85 16.48
CA ARG A 10 -15.68 -10.91 15.73
C ARG A 10 -14.22 -10.57 15.47
N LYS A 11 -13.91 -9.34 15.03
CA LYS A 11 -12.53 -8.87 14.79
C LYS A 11 -11.70 -8.89 16.08
N VAL A 12 -12.25 -8.40 17.18
CA VAL A 12 -11.57 -8.39 18.50
C VAL A 12 -11.35 -9.81 19.01
N ARG A 13 -12.36 -10.69 18.96
CA ARG A 13 -12.23 -12.09 19.41
C ARG A 13 -11.21 -12.88 18.59
N MET A 14 -11.08 -12.59 17.30
CA MET A 14 -10.09 -13.25 16.44
C MET A 14 -8.68 -12.68 16.64
N ALA A 15 -8.54 -11.37 16.79
CA ALA A 15 -7.26 -10.74 17.15
C ALA A 15 -6.71 -11.26 18.49
N ALA A 16 -7.59 -11.54 19.46
CA ALA A 16 -7.22 -12.12 20.75
C ALA A 16 -6.69 -13.57 20.66
N LYS A 17 -6.96 -14.29 19.57
CA LYS A 17 -6.48 -15.66 19.33
C LYS A 17 -5.13 -15.71 18.60
N VAL A 18 -4.65 -14.57 18.09
CA VAL A 18 -3.35 -14.49 17.42
C VAL A 18 -2.26 -14.48 18.49
N ARG A 19 -1.35 -15.46 18.42
CA ARG A 19 -0.21 -15.55 19.33
C ARG A 19 0.83 -14.49 18.95
N VAL A 20 0.87 -13.39 19.70
CA VAL A 20 1.85 -12.32 19.50
C VAL A 20 3.24 -12.85 19.85
N VAL A 21 4.07 -13.08 18.83
CA VAL A 21 5.47 -13.45 19.03
C VAL A 21 6.25 -12.18 19.38
N ARG A 22 6.65 -12.05 20.65
CA ARG A 22 7.50 -10.96 21.15
C ARG A 22 8.97 -11.22 20.75
N THR A 23 9.31 -11.06 19.48
CA THR A 23 10.72 -11.20 19.02
C THR A 23 11.45 -9.86 18.87
N ALA A 24 10.78 -8.73 19.08
CA ALA A 24 11.38 -7.40 18.88
C ALA A 24 12.26 -6.90 20.05
N SER A 25 12.28 -7.58 21.20
CA SER A 25 12.93 -7.03 22.41
C SER A 25 14.38 -7.46 22.64
N ARG A 26 14.95 -8.36 21.82
CA ARG A 26 16.37 -8.80 21.99
C ARG A 26 17.36 -8.16 21.03
N LEU A 27 16.92 -7.65 19.89
CA LEU A 27 17.83 -6.98 18.95
C LEU A 27 18.24 -5.58 19.44
N ALA A 28 17.39 -4.94 20.25
CA ALA A 28 17.61 -3.59 20.77
C ALA A 28 18.72 -3.47 21.83
N LEU A 29 19.15 -4.58 22.45
CA LEU A 29 20.13 -4.55 23.55
C LEU A 29 21.58 -4.75 23.10
N THR A 30 21.83 -5.11 21.84
CA THR A 30 23.21 -5.40 21.36
C THR A 30 23.88 -4.20 20.67
N ILE A 31 23.11 -3.17 20.29
CA ILE A 31 23.63 -2.01 19.53
C ILE A 31 24.04 -0.84 20.46
N GLN A 32 23.66 -0.84 21.73
CA GLN A 32 23.86 0.32 22.63
C GLN A 32 25.28 0.51 23.20
N ASN A 33 26.27 -0.32 22.84
CA ASN A 33 27.63 -0.24 23.40
C ASN A 33 28.74 0.15 22.41
N ALA A 34 28.42 0.88 21.34
CA ALA A 34 29.45 1.44 20.47
C ALA A 34 29.01 2.77 19.85
N ASN A 35 29.18 3.86 20.60
CA ASN A 35 29.88 5.08 20.17
C ASN A 35 29.33 6.32 20.89
N GLY A 36 30.19 6.85 21.75
CA GLY A 36 30.05 8.20 22.28
C GLY A 36 30.55 9.26 21.30
N SER A 37 29.95 10.43 21.48
CA SER A 37 30.51 11.77 21.26
C SER A 37 30.34 12.44 19.90
N LYS A 38 29.82 13.68 20.03
CA LYS A 38 29.93 14.89 19.20
C LYS A 38 28.90 15.10 18.09
N THR A 39 27.93 15.93 18.45
CA THR A 39 27.10 16.78 17.57
C THR A 39 27.95 17.65 16.64
N PRO A 40 27.46 17.85 15.41
CA PRO A 40 27.09 19.21 15.01
C PRO A 40 25.70 19.28 14.37
N ALA A 41 25.14 20.49 14.36
CA ALA A 41 23.78 20.84 13.93
C ALA A 41 23.44 20.40 12.48
N PRO A 42 22.16 20.10 12.17
CA PRO A 42 21.79 19.69 10.82
C PRO A 42 21.67 20.90 9.90
N ALA A 43 22.47 20.92 8.84
CA ALA A 43 22.27 21.79 7.68
C ALA A 43 21.02 21.30 6.91
N SER A 44 20.04 22.18 6.76
CA SER A 44 18.80 21.90 6.04
C SER A 44 19.05 21.84 4.53
N VAL A 45 19.13 20.63 3.99
CA VAL A 45 19.10 20.42 2.53
C VAL A 45 17.65 20.62 2.07
N ARG A 46 17.37 21.83 1.60
CA ARG A 46 16.07 22.21 1.04
C ARG A 46 15.99 21.68 -0.40
N VAL A 47 15.55 20.43 -0.56
CA VAL A 47 15.19 19.90 -1.88
C VAL A 47 13.93 20.63 -2.35
N ARG A 48 14.04 21.47 -3.37
CA ARG A 48 12.89 22.08 -4.05
C ARG A 48 12.29 21.04 -5.01
N PRO A 49 11.02 20.65 -4.89
CA PRO A 49 10.33 19.97 -5.97
C PRO A 49 10.00 21.00 -7.06
N SER A 50 10.53 20.79 -8.26
CA SER A 50 10.13 21.52 -9.46
C SER A 50 8.70 21.09 -9.84
N PRO A 51 7.73 22.01 -9.98
CA PRO A 51 6.39 21.65 -10.43
C PRO A 51 6.42 21.45 -11.94
N MET A 52 6.56 20.20 -12.40
CA MET A 52 6.19 19.86 -13.78
C MET A 52 4.68 19.71 -13.85
N SER A 53 4.02 20.78 -14.30
CA SER A 53 2.60 20.79 -14.64
C SER A 53 2.35 20.02 -15.95
N GLY A 54 1.36 19.12 -15.93
CA GLY A 54 0.56 18.79 -17.11
C GLY A 54 0.98 17.58 -17.94
N LEU A 55 0.15 16.54 -17.85
CA LEU A 55 -0.33 15.72 -18.97
C LEU A 55 0.54 14.61 -19.62
N ASP A 56 1.75 14.26 -19.16
CA ASP A 56 2.41 13.06 -19.74
C ASP A 56 3.38 12.27 -18.84
N GLN A 57 3.33 12.45 -17.53
CA GLN A 57 4.18 11.69 -16.60
C GLN A 57 3.47 10.41 -16.16
N ARG A 58 3.40 9.42 -17.05
CA ARG A 58 2.87 8.08 -16.73
C ARG A 58 3.93 7.25 -16.01
N PHE A 59 4.07 7.45 -14.70
CA PHE A 59 4.88 6.59 -13.82
C PHE A 59 4.07 5.38 -13.30
N PRO A 60 4.72 4.30 -12.82
CA PRO A 60 4.03 3.16 -12.25
C PRO A 60 3.26 3.51 -10.98
N ILE A 61 2.09 2.91 -10.79
CA ILE A 61 1.30 3.04 -9.56
C ILE A 61 1.18 1.67 -8.91
N VAL A 62 1.69 1.58 -7.69
CA VAL A 62 1.61 0.38 -6.85
C VAL A 62 0.43 0.53 -5.90
N VAL A 63 -0.45 -0.48 -5.82
CA VAL A 63 -1.49 -0.59 -4.81
C VAL A 63 -1.16 -1.73 -3.87
N LEU A 64 -0.90 -1.43 -2.61
CA LEU A 64 -0.81 -2.41 -1.53
C LEU A 64 -2.19 -2.50 -0.85
N ALA A 65 -2.73 -3.71 -0.84
CA ALA A 65 -4.07 -4.00 -0.35
C ALA A 65 -3.98 -4.94 0.86
N ALA A 66 -4.45 -4.51 2.03
CA ALA A 66 -4.27 -5.30 3.25
C ALA A 66 -5.41 -5.11 4.27
N SER A 67 -5.56 -6.09 5.16
CA SER A 67 -6.56 -6.05 6.23
C SER A 67 -5.98 -6.60 7.54
N THR A 68 -6.53 -7.69 8.09
CA THR A 68 -6.02 -8.30 9.34
C THR A 68 -4.59 -8.83 9.16
N GLY A 69 -3.67 -8.38 10.03
CA GLY A 69 -2.23 -8.65 9.92
C GLY A 69 -1.49 -7.71 8.95
N GLY A 70 -2.23 -6.87 8.23
CA GLY A 70 -1.71 -5.95 7.22
C GLY A 70 -0.66 -4.97 7.72
N PRO A 71 -0.85 -4.26 8.86
CA PRO A 71 0.12 -3.28 9.34
C PRO A 71 1.52 -3.89 9.56
N ALA A 72 1.61 -5.02 10.26
CA ALA A 72 2.89 -5.70 10.48
C ALA A 72 3.50 -6.24 9.18
N THR A 73 2.66 -6.70 8.25
CA THR A 73 3.08 -7.24 6.95
C THR A 73 3.66 -6.16 6.04
N VAL A 74 3.01 -5.00 5.96
CA VAL A 74 3.50 -3.86 5.18
C VAL A 74 4.76 -3.26 5.81
N MET A 75 4.84 -3.18 7.14
CA MET A 75 6.06 -2.75 7.84
C MET A 75 7.28 -3.64 7.52
N ARG A 76 7.07 -4.92 7.21
CA ARG A 76 8.15 -5.85 6.83
C ARG A 76 8.77 -5.52 5.47
N ILE A 77 7.96 -5.03 4.52
CA ILE A 77 8.40 -4.66 3.17
C ILE A 77 8.72 -3.16 3.03
N ALA A 78 8.33 -2.32 4.00
CA ALA A 78 8.57 -0.88 4.00
C ALA A 78 10.04 -0.47 3.76
N PRO A 79 11.06 -1.16 4.34
CA PRO A 79 12.46 -0.82 4.14
C PRO A 79 12.95 -0.99 2.70
N GLY A 80 12.23 -1.77 1.88
CA GLY A 80 12.54 -1.93 0.48
C GLY A 80 12.37 -0.62 -0.30
N PHE A 81 11.35 0.18 0.03
CA PHE A 81 11.06 1.42 -0.70
C PHE A 81 12.11 2.51 -0.40
N THR A 82 13.13 2.62 -1.23
CA THR A 82 14.22 3.60 -1.12
C THR A 82 13.82 4.97 -1.66
N GLY A 83 14.55 6.03 -1.29
CA GLY A 83 14.17 7.42 -1.60
C GLY A 83 14.11 7.80 -3.08
N ASP A 84 14.68 6.97 -3.96
CA ASP A 84 14.65 7.10 -5.42
C ASP A 84 13.59 6.21 -6.10
N PHE A 85 12.69 5.58 -5.33
CA PHE A 85 11.65 4.70 -5.87
C PHE A 85 10.76 5.44 -6.89
N PRO A 86 10.76 5.04 -8.17
CA PRO A 86 10.23 5.87 -9.26
C PRO A 86 8.71 5.74 -9.47
N ALA A 87 8.00 5.17 -8.51
CA ALA A 87 6.58 4.91 -8.55
C ALA A 87 5.85 5.56 -7.36
N ALA A 88 4.55 5.82 -7.53
CA ALA A 88 3.68 6.15 -6.40
C ALA A 88 3.13 4.87 -5.77
N VAL A 89 3.00 4.85 -4.45
CA VAL A 89 2.45 3.71 -3.72
C VAL A 89 1.15 4.17 -3.04
N ILE A 90 0.08 3.41 -3.21
CA ILE A 90 -1.19 3.61 -2.51
C ILE A 90 -1.38 2.40 -1.60
N LEU A 91 -1.56 2.65 -0.32
CA LEU A 91 -1.86 1.63 0.68
C LEU A 91 -3.32 1.75 1.09
N VAL A 92 -4.12 0.74 0.74
CA VAL A 92 -5.47 0.58 1.26
C VAL A 92 -5.45 -0.49 2.33
N GLN A 93 -5.44 -0.02 3.58
CA GLN A 93 -5.49 -0.85 4.77
C GLN A 93 -6.89 -0.75 5.37
N HIS A 94 -7.60 -1.87 5.55
CA HIS A 94 -8.87 -1.87 6.29
C HIS A 94 -8.62 -1.53 7.75
N MET A 95 -8.75 -0.25 8.09
CA MET A 95 -8.44 0.28 9.40
C MET A 95 -9.29 1.52 9.70
N PRO A 96 -9.74 1.73 10.95
CA PRO A 96 -10.49 2.92 11.31
C PRO A 96 -9.67 4.20 11.16
N ALA A 97 -10.35 5.32 10.89
CA ALA A 97 -9.74 6.64 10.66
C ALA A 97 -8.78 7.07 11.80
N ALA A 98 -9.13 6.73 13.04
CA ALA A 98 -8.33 7.09 14.22
C ALA A 98 -6.91 6.48 14.22
N PHE A 99 -6.62 5.49 13.37
CA PHE A 99 -5.34 4.79 13.35
C PHE A 99 -4.52 5.05 12.07
N THR A 100 -5.12 5.51 10.98
CA THR A 100 -4.41 5.70 9.70
C THR A 100 -3.29 6.73 9.81
N THR A 101 -3.48 7.78 10.63
CA THR A 101 -2.50 8.85 10.77
C THR A 101 -1.29 8.37 11.55
N GLN A 102 -1.52 7.72 12.69
CA GLN A 102 -0.46 7.14 13.51
C GLN A 102 0.31 6.06 12.74
N TYR A 103 -0.39 5.28 11.92
CA TYR A 103 0.23 4.27 11.08
C TYR A 103 1.08 4.89 9.97
N ALA A 104 0.65 6.00 9.36
CA ALA A 104 1.47 6.75 8.41
C ALA A 104 2.77 7.25 9.05
N THR A 105 2.69 7.80 10.27
CA THR A 105 3.88 8.24 11.03
C THR A 105 4.83 7.08 11.30
N GLN A 106 4.33 5.94 11.78
CA GLN A 106 5.16 4.77 12.04
C GLN A 106 5.80 4.23 10.77
N LEU A 107 5.03 4.11 9.68
CA LEU A 107 5.53 3.59 8.42
C LEU A 107 6.63 4.47 7.83
N ALA A 108 6.53 5.80 8.01
CA ALA A 108 7.54 6.77 7.59
C ALA A 108 8.93 6.54 8.22
N GLU A 109 9.00 5.92 9.41
CA GLU A 109 10.27 5.63 10.09
C GLU A 109 11.05 4.47 9.43
N PHE A 110 10.38 3.65 8.61
CA PHE A 110 10.94 2.42 8.05
C PHE A 110 11.08 2.45 6.54
N THR A 111 10.93 3.60 5.89
CA THR A 111 10.99 3.72 4.44
C THR A 111 11.79 4.94 4.02
N GLY A 112 12.41 4.89 2.82
CA GLY A 112 13.13 6.02 2.24
C GLY A 112 12.24 7.00 1.49
N ILE A 113 10.98 6.64 1.20
CA ILE A 113 10.02 7.49 0.49
C ILE A 113 9.14 8.30 1.44
N ARG A 114 8.52 9.36 0.93
CA ARG A 114 7.57 10.15 1.72
C ARG A 114 6.33 9.31 2.05
N VAL A 115 5.91 9.27 3.31
CA VAL A 115 4.64 8.64 3.72
C VAL A 115 3.67 9.68 4.22
N LYS A 116 2.40 9.61 3.78
CA LYS A 116 1.32 10.45 4.30
C LYS A 116 -0.04 9.78 4.13
N GLU A 117 -1.04 10.23 4.88
CA GLU A 117 -2.42 10.00 4.47
C GLU A 117 -2.72 10.75 3.17
N ALA A 118 -3.53 10.15 2.30
CA ALA A 118 -4.01 10.80 1.09
C ALA A 118 -4.96 11.96 1.41
N GLU A 119 -4.84 13.04 0.63
CA GLU A 119 -5.67 14.23 0.70
C GLU A 119 -6.50 14.39 -0.59
N ALA A 120 -7.70 14.93 -0.47
CA ALA A 120 -8.57 15.13 -1.63
C ALA A 120 -7.96 16.13 -2.63
N ASN A 121 -8.10 15.83 -3.91
CA ASN A 121 -7.65 16.61 -5.07
C ASN A 121 -6.13 16.76 -5.25
N GLU A 122 -5.31 16.11 -4.44
CA GLU A 122 -3.85 16.12 -4.66
C GLU A 122 -3.46 15.20 -5.84
N SER A 123 -2.34 15.51 -6.49
CA SER A 123 -1.77 14.67 -7.55
C SER A 123 -0.80 13.66 -6.98
N LEU A 124 -0.87 12.42 -7.44
CA LEU A 124 0.12 11.39 -7.09
C LEU A 124 1.53 11.82 -7.51
N GLN A 125 2.51 11.52 -6.65
CA GLN A 125 3.93 11.78 -6.88
C GLN A 125 4.72 10.47 -6.76
N PRO A 126 5.69 10.22 -7.66
CA PRO A 126 6.72 9.21 -7.43
C PRO A 126 7.44 9.41 -6.10
N GLY A 127 7.89 8.33 -5.48
CA GLY A 127 8.57 8.41 -4.18
C GLY A 127 7.65 8.85 -3.05
N THR A 128 6.34 8.60 -3.18
CA THR A 128 5.35 8.86 -2.11
C THR A 128 4.43 7.65 -1.91
N LEU A 129 4.26 7.27 -0.64
CA LEU A 129 3.30 6.29 -0.15
C LEU A 129 2.11 6.99 0.48
N TYR A 130 0.96 6.87 -0.17
CA TYR A 130 -0.32 7.42 0.23
C TYR A 130 -1.14 6.36 0.97
N ILE A 131 -1.45 6.59 2.24
CA ILE A 131 -2.38 5.75 3.00
C ILE A 131 -3.80 6.25 2.76
N CYS A 132 -4.68 5.36 2.32
CA CYS A 132 -6.12 5.65 2.24
C CYS A 132 -6.66 5.94 3.66
N PRO A 133 -7.26 7.12 3.90
CA PRO A 133 -7.86 7.43 5.19
C PRO A 133 -8.98 6.45 5.53
N GLY A 134 -9.06 6.05 6.80
CA GLY A 134 -10.15 5.20 7.26
C GLY A 134 -11.48 5.92 7.12
N GLY A 135 -12.56 5.19 6.81
CA GLY A 135 -13.89 5.79 6.66
C GLY A 135 -14.14 6.51 5.33
N GLN A 136 -13.19 6.47 4.38
CA GLN A 136 -13.33 7.09 3.06
C GLN A 136 -12.89 6.11 1.97
N HIS A 137 -13.59 6.09 0.84
CA HIS A 137 -13.11 5.45 -0.38
C HIS A 137 -12.07 6.34 -1.05
N LEU A 138 -10.97 5.74 -1.52
CA LEU A 138 -9.97 6.42 -2.34
C LEU A 138 -10.09 5.95 -3.78
N ARG A 139 -10.23 6.90 -4.71
CA ARG A 139 -10.21 6.65 -6.16
C ARG A 139 -9.24 7.59 -6.85
N ILE A 140 -8.73 7.17 -7.99
CA ILE A 140 -7.96 8.03 -8.89
C ILE A 140 -8.87 8.53 -10.00
N THR A 141 -8.93 9.85 -10.20
CA THR A 141 -9.70 10.46 -11.29
C THR A 141 -9.02 10.21 -12.64
N PRO A 142 -9.74 10.36 -13.78
CA PRO A 142 -9.12 10.31 -15.10
C PRO A 142 -7.99 11.34 -15.30
N THR A 143 -7.99 12.43 -14.52
CA THR A 143 -6.94 13.46 -14.50
C THR A 143 -5.77 13.14 -13.56
N GLY A 144 -5.76 11.97 -12.92
CA GLY A 144 -4.67 11.52 -12.04
C GLY A 144 -4.68 12.15 -10.64
N ARG A 145 -5.82 12.66 -10.20
CA ARG A 145 -5.98 13.23 -8.86
C ARG A 145 -6.61 12.22 -7.91
N ILE A 146 -6.27 12.33 -6.64
CA ILE A 146 -6.90 11.56 -5.58
C ILE A 146 -8.30 12.14 -5.32
N GLN A 147 -9.31 11.28 -5.38
CA GLN A 147 -10.67 11.56 -4.93
C GLN A 147 -10.95 10.75 -3.68
N LEU A 148 -11.42 11.42 -2.63
CA LEU A 148 -11.84 10.79 -1.39
C LEU A 148 -13.35 10.95 -1.21
N ASP A 149 -14.03 9.87 -0.82
CA ASP A 149 -15.47 9.84 -0.62
C ASP A 149 -15.85 9.07 0.65
N GLY A 150 -16.32 9.79 1.67
CA GLY A 150 -16.85 9.22 2.91
C GLY A 150 -18.38 9.22 3.00
N THR A 151 -19.10 9.69 1.98
CA THR A 151 -20.55 9.90 2.04
C THR A 151 -21.36 8.82 1.32
N SER A 152 -20.77 8.10 0.36
CA SER A 152 -21.44 7.02 -0.38
C SER A 152 -21.70 5.74 0.43
N GLY A 153 -21.20 5.66 1.66
CA GLY A 153 -21.40 4.50 2.54
C GLY A 153 -20.40 3.38 2.26
N ARG A 154 -20.81 2.12 2.48
CA ARG A 154 -19.93 0.95 2.32
C ARG A 154 -20.15 0.29 0.96
N ILE A 155 -19.08 -0.02 0.24
CA ILE A 155 -19.13 -0.85 -0.97
C ILE A 155 -18.87 -2.30 -0.56
N ASN A 156 -19.81 -3.21 -0.83
CA ASN A 156 -19.72 -4.63 -0.47
C ASN A 156 -19.37 -4.88 1.02
N GLY A 157 -19.76 -3.97 1.90
CA GLY A 157 -19.46 -4.05 3.33
C GLY A 157 -18.08 -3.51 3.72
N TYR A 158 -17.34 -2.84 2.83
CA TYR A 158 -16.03 -2.22 3.11
C TYR A 158 -16.07 -0.69 2.98
N LEU A 159 -15.33 -0.01 3.84
CA LEU A 159 -15.07 1.43 3.80
C LEU A 159 -13.78 1.69 4.61
N PRO A 160 -12.62 1.89 3.95
CA PRO A 160 -12.39 1.92 2.50
C PRO A 160 -12.65 0.59 1.78
N SER A 161 -12.88 0.63 0.46
CA SER A 161 -12.94 -0.54 -0.42
C SER A 161 -11.69 -0.57 -1.31
N ILE A 162 -11.01 -1.69 -1.31
CA ILE A 162 -9.81 -1.98 -2.09
C ILE A 162 -10.17 -2.14 -3.56
N ASP A 163 -11.25 -2.87 -3.87
CA ASP A 163 -11.75 -3.04 -5.25
C ASP A 163 -11.93 -1.67 -5.92
N ALA A 164 -12.62 -0.75 -5.25
CA ALA A 164 -12.87 0.60 -5.75
C ALA A 164 -11.59 1.38 -6.08
N THR A 165 -10.55 1.26 -5.25
CA THR A 165 -9.24 1.88 -5.51
C THR A 165 -8.56 1.22 -6.70
N MET A 166 -8.44 -0.11 -6.70
CA MET A 166 -7.75 -0.86 -7.75
C MET A 166 -8.42 -0.69 -9.12
N GLU A 167 -9.74 -0.68 -9.20
CA GLU A 167 -10.49 -0.39 -10.44
C GLU A 167 -10.15 1.00 -11.00
N SER A 168 -10.12 2.02 -10.14
CA SER A 168 -9.78 3.38 -10.57
C SER A 168 -8.32 3.53 -10.99
N VAL A 169 -7.40 2.84 -10.30
CA VAL A 169 -5.99 2.79 -10.68
C VAL A 169 -5.82 2.06 -12.02
N ALA A 170 -6.51 0.93 -12.22
CA ALA A 170 -6.50 0.20 -13.48
C ALA A 170 -6.98 1.08 -14.65
N ALA A 171 -8.08 1.81 -14.45
CA ALA A 171 -8.62 2.73 -15.46
C ALA A 171 -7.67 3.90 -15.78
N PHE A 172 -6.95 4.42 -14.77
CA PHE A 172 -6.04 5.55 -14.96
C PHE A 172 -4.66 5.15 -15.49
N ALA A 173 -4.02 4.13 -14.89
CA ALA A 173 -2.62 3.75 -15.15
C ALA A 173 -2.48 2.59 -16.14
N GLY A 174 -3.55 1.83 -16.42
CA GLY A 174 -3.52 0.71 -17.36
C GLY A 174 -2.40 -0.30 -17.02
N PRO A 175 -1.49 -0.60 -17.96
CA PRO A 175 -0.41 -1.59 -17.75
C PRO A 175 0.67 -1.16 -16.76
N LEU A 176 0.65 0.09 -16.31
CA LEU A 176 1.54 0.65 -15.29
C LEU A 176 1.04 0.37 -13.86
N SER A 177 -0.14 -0.23 -13.74
CA SER A 177 -0.74 -0.62 -12.46
C SER A 177 -0.08 -1.89 -11.94
N ILE A 178 0.28 -1.87 -10.67
CA ILE A 178 0.83 -3.03 -9.96
C ILE A 178 0.03 -3.19 -8.66
N ALA A 179 -0.41 -4.38 -8.33
CA ALA A 179 -1.08 -4.66 -7.06
C ALA A 179 -0.39 -5.75 -6.26
N GLY A 180 -0.28 -5.54 -4.96
CA GLY A 180 0.05 -6.55 -3.97
C GLY A 180 -1.14 -6.75 -3.04
N ILE A 181 -1.80 -7.90 -3.13
CA ILE A 181 -2.90 -8.29 -2.25
C ILE A 181 -2.33 -9.13 -1.12
N LEU A 182 -2.35 -8.55 0.07
CA LEU A 182 -1.70 -9.07 1.27
C LEU A 182 -2.72 -9.71 2.21
N THR A 183 -2.21 -10.22 3.34
CA THR A 183 -2.97 -10.82 4.41
C THR A 183 -4.21 -10.01 4.77
N GLY A 184 -5.31 -10.71 4.94
CA GLY A 184 -6.58 -10.08 5.19
C GLY A 184 -7.74 -11.05 5.14
N MET A 185 -8.82 -10.67 5.80
CA MET A 185 -10.07 -11.41 5.77
C MET A 185 -11.00 -10.84 4.70
N GLY A 186 -11.81 -11.70 4.10
CA GLY A 186 -12.83 -11.30 3.13
C GLY A 186 -12.33 -11.40 1.70
N ASN A 187 -13.04 -10.74 0.79
CA ASN A 187 -12.86 -10.84 -0.65
C ASN A 187 -12.60 -9.49 -1.32
N ASP A 188 -12.48 -8.40 -0.56
CA ASP A 188 -12.15 -7.08 -1.10
C ASP A 188 -10.75 -7.11 -1.74
N GLY A 189 -10.65 -6.60 -2.97
CA GLY A 189 -9.47 -6.69 -3.82
C GLY A 189 -9.56 -7.76 -4.91
N ALA A 190 -10.52 -8.69 -4.84
CA ALA A 190 -10.69 -9.73 -5.86
C ALA A 190 -11.20 -9.17 -7.20
N GLN A 191 -12.15 -8.24 -7.21
CA GLN A 191 -12.61 -7.61 -8.46
C GLN A 191 -11.58 -6.59 -8.97
N GLY A 192 -10.94 -5.87 -8.05
CA GLY A 192 -9.81 -5.00 -8.34
C GLY A 192 -8.66 -5.74 -9.02
N ALA A 193 -8.36 -6.97 -8.59
CA ALA A 193 -7.35 -7.82 -9.22
C ALA A 193 -7.69 -8.08 -10.69
N LYS A 194 -8.93 -8.48 -10.98
CA LYS A 194 -9.40 -8.66 -12.35
C LYS A 194 -9.29 -7.38 -13.17
N ALA A 195 -9.64 -6.23 -12.59
CA ALA A 195 -9.57 -4.94 -13.28
C ALA A 195 -8.12 -4.59 -13.65
N ILE A 196 -7.17 -4.69 -12.70
CA ILE A 196 -5.74 -4.43 -12.96
C ILE A 196 -5.21 -5.40 -14.01
N LYS A 197 -5.54 -6.69 -13.90
CA LYS A 197 -5.08 -7.70 -14.86
C LYS A 197 -5.63 -7.44 -16.27
N THR A 198 -6.92 -7.11 -16.38
CA THR A 198 -7.59 -6.78 -17.66
C THR A 198 -6.96 -5.55 -18.30
N ALA A 199 -6.51 -4.58 -17.50
CA ALA A 199 -5.83 -3.39 -17.97
C ALA A 199 -4.35 -3.61 -18.35
N GLY A 200 -3.85 -4.86 -18.24
CA GLY A 200 -2.46 -5.23 -18.57
C GLY A 200 -1.45 -5.00 -17.44
N GLY A 201 -1.93 -4.72 -16.22
CA GLY A 201 -1.11 -4.55 -15.03
C GLY A 201 -0.63 -5.87 -14.43
N LEU A 202 0.17 -5.76 -13.36
CA LEU A 202 0.67 -6.91 -12.59
C LEU A 202 -0.13 -7.09 -11.30
N VAL A 203 -0.54 -8.33 -11.00
CA VAL A 203 -1.20 -8.67 -9.74
C VAL A 203 -0.40 -9.74 -8.99
N LEU A 204 0.00 -9.40 -7.77
CA LEU A 204 0.70 -10.28 -6.85
C LEU A 204 -0.21 -10.60 -5.66
N ALA A 205 -0.16 -11.82 -5.16
CA ALA A 205 -0.83 -12.23 -3.93
C ALA A 205 0.18 -12.78 -2.92
N GLN A 206 0.01 -12.42 -1.65
CA GLN A 206 0.78 -13.02 -0.57
C GLN A 206 0.39 -14.50 -0.40
N ASP A 207 1.37 -15.37 -0.18
CA ASP A 207 1.16 -16.80 0.07
C ASP A 207 0.46 -17.07 1.41
N GLU A 208 -0.02 -18.29 1.58
CA GLU A 208 -0.68 -18.73 2.81
C GLU A 208 0.31 -18.80 3.98
N ALA A 209 1.54 -19.26 3.73
CA ALA A 209 2.54 -19.52 4.76
C ALA A 209 2.97 -18.27 5.52
N THR A 210 2.98 -17.11 4.86
CA THR A 210 3.35 -15.83 5.47
C THR A 210 2.14 -14.95 5.81
N SER A 211 0.94 -15.34 5.39
CA SER A 211 -0.29 -14.62 5.72
C SER A 211 -0.73 -14.88 7.15
N VAL A 212 -1.13 -13.83 7.87
CA VAL A 212 -1.82 -13.99 9.17
C VAL A 212 -3.22 -14.55 8.94
N ILE A 213 -3.91 -14.05 7.92
CA ILE A 213 -5.20 -14.55 7.43
C ILE A 213 -5.13 -14.63 5.91
N PHE A 214 -5.18 -15.85 5.38
CA PHE A 214 -5.17 -16.12 3.94
C PHE A 214 -6.59 -16.08 3.34
N GLY A 215 -7.30 -14.96 3.57
CA GLY A 215 -8.65 -14.74 3.02
C GLY A 215 -8.60 -13.95 1.72
N MET A 216 -8.23 -12.67 1.80
CA MET A 216 -8.14 -11.77 0.65
C MET A 216 -7.20 -12.31 -0.45
N PRO A 217 -5.99 -12.82 -0.14
CA PRO A 217 -5.14 -13.40 -1.18
C PRO A 217 -5.79 -14.62 -1.85
N ALA A 218 -6.42 -15.51 -1.07
CA ALA A 218 -7.10 -16.69 -1.60
C ALA A 218 -8.27 -16.32 -2.52
N GLU A 219 -9.08 -15.32 -2.16
CA GLU A 219 -10.18 -14.84 -2.99
C GLU A 219 -9.67 -14.19 -4.28
N ALA A 220 -8.57 -13.44 -4.22
CA ALA A 220 -7.92 -12.91 -5.41
C ALA A 220 -7.39 -14.03 -6.32
N ILE A 221 -6.73 -15.06 -5.77
CA ILE A 221 -6.20 -16.20 -6.55
C ILE A 221 -7.32 -16.93 -7.31
N LYS A 222 -8.47 -17.17 -6.65
CA LYS A 222 -9.65 -17.83 -7.26
C LYS A 222 -10.18 -17.12 -8.49
N THR A 223 -9.88 -15.83 -8.67
CA THR A 223 -10.32 -15.08 -9.85
C THR A 223 -9.57 -15.45 -11.14
N GLY A 224 -8.40 -16.10 -11.02
CA GLY A 224 -7.49 -16.34 -12.13
C GLY A 224 -6.71 -15.09 -12.59
N ALA A 225 -6.86 -13.95 -11.90
CA ALA A 225 -6.20 -12.69 -12.26
C ALA A 225 -4.81 -12.50 -11.64
N VAL A 226 -4.44 -13.31 -10.65
CA VAL A 226 -3.14 -13.24 -9.96
C VAL A 226 -2.04 -13.82 -10.84
N ASP A 227 -0.98 -13.05 -11.06
CA ASP A 227 0.18 -13.48 -11.84
C ASP A 227 1.13 -14.36 -11.04
N GLN A 228 1.36 -14.02 -9.77
CA GLN A 228 2.29 -14.72 -8.89
C GLN A 228 1.78 -14.74 -7.45
N VAL A 229 1.92 -15.90 -6.81
CA VAL A 229 1.72 -16.07 -5.37
C VAL A 229 3.09 -16.15 -4.72
N LEU A 230 3.39 -15.24 -3.80
CA LEU A 230 4.74 -15.03 -3.28
C LEU A 230 4.73 -14.93 -1.74
N SER A 231 5.81 -15.38 -1.11
CA SER A 231 6.11 -15.03 0.29
C SER A 231 6.17 -13.52 0.45
N ILE A 232 5.83 -12.99 1.63
CA ILE A 232 5.93 -11.56 1.90
C ILE A 232 7.32 -10.98 1.59
N ASP A 233 8.39 -11.74 1.79
CA ASP A 233 9.76 -11.30 1.53
C ASP A 233 10.05 -11.11 0.03
N ASP A 234 9.28 -11.76 -0.83
CA ASP A 234 9.45 -11.72 -2.30
C ASP A 234 8.49 -10.74 -2.98
N ILE A 235 7.46 -10.24 -2.28
CA ILE A 235 6.49 -9.28 -2.82
C ILE A 235 7.18 -7.96 -3.22
N TYR A 236 7.99 -7.36 -2.33
CA TYR A 236 8.69 -6.11 -2.66
C TYR A 236 9.67 -6.28 -3.83
N PRO A 237 10.58 -7.29 -3.84
CA PRO A 237 11.44 -7.55 -4.99
C PRO A 237 10.68 -7.69 -6.31
N ALA A 238 9.52 -8.34 -6.32
CA ALA A 238 8.69 -8.47 -7.51
C ALA A 238 8.07 -7.13 -7.95
N ILE A 239 7.61 -6.30 -7.01
CA ILE A 239 7.13 -4.93 -7.27
C ILE A 239 8.26 -4.10 -7.89
N GLU A 240 9.42 -4.04 -7.22
CA GLU A 240 10.58 -3.27 -7.66
C GLU A 240 11.03 -3.68 -9.07
N LYS A 241 11.16 -4.99 -9.32
CA LYS A 241 11.50 -5.52 -10.64
C LYS A 241 10.52 -5.03 -11.71
N ARG A 242 9.22 -5.04 -11.44
CA ARG A 242 8.19 -4.57 -12.40
C ARG A 242 8.27 -3.06 -12.61
N VAL A 243 8.41 -2.29 -11.52
CA VAL A 243 8.56 -0.83 -11.56
C VAL A 243 9.77 -0.43 -12.41
N LEU A 244 10.95 -1.00 -12.14
CA LEU A 244 12.16 -0.73 -12.90
C LEU A 244 12.05 -1.20 -14.36
N GLY A 245 11.37 -2.31 -14.61
CA GLY A 245 11.08 -2.80 -15.96
C GLY A 245 10.27 -1.79 -16.77
N ILE A 246 9.22 -1.24 -16.19
CA ILE A 246 8.38 -0.20 -16.83
C ILE A 246 9.21 1.05 -17.12
N CYS A 247 9.95 1.56 -16.14
CA CYS A 247 10.74 2.79 -16.29
C CYS A 247 11.85 2.68 -17.35
N ARG A 248 12.38 1.47 -17.61
CA ARG A 248 13.36 1.23 -18.68
C ARG A 248 12.75 1.20 -20.07
N THR A 249 11.47 0.82 -20.19
CA THR A 249 10.77 0.67 -21.48
C THR A 249 10.08 1.95 -21.95
N THR A 250 9.83 2.91 -21.07
CA THR A 250 9.32 4.23 -21.46
C THR A 250 10.48 5.02 -22.08
N PRO A 251 10.45 5.36 -23.38
CA PRO A 251 11.49 6.20 -23.96
C PRO A 251 11.51 7.53 -23.22
N ALA A 252 12.65 7.93 -22.67
CA ALA A 252 12.88 9.32 -22.32
C ALA A 252 12.56 10.14 -23.57
N GLY A 253 11.54 11.01 -23.47
CA GLY A 253 11.03 11.77 -24.60
C GLY A 253 12.17 12.34 -25.46
N VAL A 254 12.08 12.09 -26.76
CA VAL A 254 12.86 12.81 -27.75
C VAL A 254 12.63 14.30 -27.50
N ARG A 255 13.75 15.02 -27.37
CA ARG A 255 13.89 16.42 -27.03
C ARG A 255 13.05 17.36 -27.88
#